data_AF-A0A656Z422-F1
#
_entry.id   AF-A0A656Z422-F1
#
_cell.length_a   1.000
_cell.length_b   1.000
_cell.length_c   1.000
_cell.angle_alpha   90.00
_cell.angle_beta   90.00
_cell.angle_gamma   90.00
#
_symmetry.space_group_name_H-M   'P 1'
#
loop_
_entity.id
_entity.type
_entity.pdbx_description
1 polymer ?
#
loop_
_entity_poly.entity_id
_entity_poly.type
_entity_poly.pdbx_seq_one_letter_code
_entity_poly.pdbx_strand_id
1 'polypeptide(L)' 'MADEQNTVPAELLALRASIDNIDAALIHMLAERFRCTKAVGVLKAERGLAAADPAREKRQVERLRGLAVDAHLDPDFAEK' A
#
# COMPACT_ATOMS: atom_id res chain seq x y z
N MET A 1 23.60 34.83 22.95
CA MET A 1 22.94 35.15 21.66
C MET A 1 22.62 33.82 21.02
N ALA A 2 21.39 33.38 21.23
CA ALA A 2 20.92 32.07 20.79
C ALA A 2 20.07 32.29 19.54
N ASP A 3 20.64 31.96 18.38
CA ASP A 3 19.87 31.51 17.21
C ASP A 3 20.84 30.91 16.19
N GLU A 4 21.38 29.74 16.52
CA GLU A 4 21.98 28.86 15.50
C GLU A 4 20.82 28.28 14.69
N GLN A 5 20.48 28.96 13.61
CA GLN A 5 19.44 28.54 12.66
C GLN A 5 19.75 27.13 12.17
N ASN A 6 19.01 26.16 12.70
CA ASN A 6 19.03 24.77 12.28
C ASN A 6 18.38 24.67 10.89
N THR A 7 19.15 25.01 9.85
CA THR A 7 18.69 24.92 8.47
C THR A 7 18.58 23.46 8.06
N VAL A 8 17.40 23.06 7.60
CA VAL A 8 17.16 21.70 7.14
C VAL A 8 18.05 21.42 5.91
N PRO A 9 18.79 20.30 5.88
CA PRO A 9 19.62 19.95 4.72
C PRO A 9 18.81 19.83 3.42
N ALA A 10 19.34 20.32 2.31
CA ALA A 10 18.67 20.27 1.01
C ALA A 10 18.37 18.83 0.55
N GLU A 11 19.25 17.89 0.88
CA GLU A 11 19.06 16.45 0.61
C GLU A 11 17.81 15.91 1.32
N LEU A 12 17.56 16.34 2.57
CA LEU A 12 16.37 15.92 3.30
C LEU A 12 15.09 16.45 2.64
N LEU A 13 15.12 17.68 2.13
CA LEU A 13 13.98 18.26 1.40
C LEU A 13 13.71 17.51 0.09
N ALA A 14 14.75 17.15 -0.66
CA ALA A 14 14.62 16.38 -1.90
C ALA A 14 14.07 14.95 -1.66
N LEU A 15 14.53 14.29 -0.61
CA LEU A 15 14.01 12.97 -0.20
C LEU A 15 12.53 13.07 0.21
N ARG A 16 12.15 14.11 0.98
CA ARG A 16 10.75 14.34 1.37
C ARG A 16 9.85 14.58 0.17
N ALA A 17 10.26 15.40 -0.78
CA ALA A 17 9.51 15.58 -2.03
C ALA A 17 9.32 14.26 -2.80
N SER A 18 10.32 13.37 -2.76
CA SER A 18 10.21 12.06 -3.38
C SER A 18 9.22 11.15 -2.64
N ILE A 19 9.21 11.20 -1.30
CA ILE A 19 8.23 10.49 -0.45
C ILE A 19 6.81 10.99 -0.76
N ASP A 20 6.60 12.31 -0.79
CA ASP A 20 5.28 12.90 -1.09
C ASP A 20 4.75 12.44 -2.45
N ASN A 21 5.62 12.33 -3.46
CA ASN A 21 5.25 11.81 -4.78
C ASN A 21 4.87 10.32 -4.74
N ILE A 22 5.59 9.50 -3.97
CA ILE A 22 5.25 8.09 -3.78
C ILE A 22 3.90 7.96 -3.07
N ASP A 23 3.66 8.75 -2.03
CA ASP A 23 2.41 8.73 -1.27
C ASP A 23 1.22 9.12 -2.14
N ALA A 24 1.36 10.13 -3.00
CA ALA A 24 0.34 10.49 -3.98
C ALA A 24 0.02 9.32 -4.94
N ALA A 25 1.06 8.63 -5.44
CA ALA A 25 0.87 7.47 -6.30
C ALA A 25 0.18 6.31 -5.55
N LEU A 26 0.56 6.06 -4.30
CA LEU A 26 -0.08 5.03 -3.45
C LEU A 26 -1.57 5.32 -3.25
N ILE A 27 -1.97 6.57 -3.02
CA ILE A 27 -3.38 6.96 -2.88
C ILE A 27 -4.17 6.64 -4.15
N HIS A 28 -3.63 6.97 -5.33
CA HIS A 28 -4.29 6.64 -6.60
C HIS A 28 -4.40 5.13 -6.83
N MET A 29 -3.36 4.36 -6.51
CA MET A 29 -3.39 2.89 -6.61
C MET A 29 -4.40 2.27 -5.64
N LEU A 30 -4.50 2.78 -4.42
CA LEU A 30 -5.49 2.33 -3.43
C LEU A 30 -6.91 2.65 -3.87
N ALA A 31 -7.15 3.84 -4.41
CA ALA A 31 -8.46 4.23 -4.94
C ALA A 31 -8.93 3.25 -6.03
N GLU A 32 -8.04 2.91 -6.96
CA GLU A 32 -8.34 1.94 -8.02
C GLU A 32 -8.54 0.52 -7.45
N ARG A 33 -7.72 0.11 -6.48
CA ARG A 33 -7.91 -1.17 -5.77
C ARG A 33 -9.29 -1.24 -5.11
N PHE A 34 -9.74 -0.18 -4.45
CA PHE A 34 -11.08 -0.11 -3.84
C PHE A 34 -12.21 -0.13 -4.87
N ARG A 35 -12.01 0.49 -6.04
CA ARG A 35 -12.96 0.40 -7.15
C ARG A 35 -13.13 -1.07 -7.59
N CYS A 36 -12.03 -1.80 -7.71
CA CYS A 36 -12.03 -3.22 -8.05
C CYS A 36 -12.70 -4.08 -6.95
N THR A 37 -12.42 -3.86 -5.66
CA THR A 37 -13.06 -4.66 -4.59
C THR A 37 -14.57 -4.44 -4.54
N LYS A 38 -15.05 -3.22 -4.79
CA LYS A 38 -16.49 -2.94 -4.93
C LYS A 38 -17.10 -3.71 -6.10
N ALA A 39 -16.47 -3.68 -7.27
CA ALA A 39 -16.94 -4.42 -8.44
C ALA A 39 -16.95 -5.95 -8.19
N VAL A 40 -15.93 -6.49 -7.52
CA VAL A 40 -15.91 -7.90 -7.08
C VAL A 40 -17.07 -8.21 -6.15
N GLY A 41 -17.38 -7.33 -5.19
CA GLY A 41 -18.52 -7.48 -4.29
C GLY A 41 -19.86 -7.53 -5.02
N VAL A 42 -20.09 -6.61 -5.96
CA VAL A 42 -21.29 -6.60 -6.82
C VAL A 42 -21.39 -7.90 -7.61
N LEU A 43 -20.31 -8.31 -8.29
CA LEU A 43 -20.29 -9.54 -9.07
C LEU A 43 -20.56 -10.78 -8.21
N LYS A 44 -19.98 -10.87 -7.01
CA LYS A 44 -20.25 -11.99 -6.09
C LYS A 44 -21.72 -12.04 -5.70
N ALA A 45 -22.33 -10.90 -5.39
CA ALA A 45 -23.74 -10.82 -5.05
C ALA A 45 -24.64 -11.24 -6.23
N GLU A 46 -24.38 -10.73 -7.43
CA GLU A 46 -25.12 -11.10 -8.65
C GLU A 46 -25.04 -12.60 -8.98
N ARG A 47 -23.93 -13.26 -8.61
CA ARG A 47 -23.67 -14.67 -8.88
C ARG A 47 -23.98 -15.59 -7.70
N GLY A 48 -24.50 -15.05 -6.58
CA GLY A 48 -24.77 -15.83 -5.37
C GLY A 48 -23.51 -16.44 -4.73
N LEU A 49 -22.34 -15.85 -4.93
CA LEU A 49 -21.07 -16.31 -4.36
C LEU A 49 -20.89 -15.78 -2.94
N ALA A 50 -20.18 -16.56 -2.11
CA ALA A 50 -19.84 -16.14 -0.76
C ALA A 50 -18.94 -14.89 -0.74
N ALA A 51 -19.21 -14.01 0.23
CA ALA A 51 -18.41 -12.80 0.45
C ALA A 51 -16.95 -13.14 0.80
N ALA A 52 -16.76 -14.09 1.70
CA ALA A 52 -15.45 -14.62 2.08
C ALA A 52 -14.98 -15.72 1.12
N ASP A 53 -13.67 -15.76 0.86
CA ASP A 53 -13.02 -16.86 0.15
C ASP A 53 -11.68 -17.14 0.87
N PRO A 54 -11.69 -17.98 1.92
CA PRO A 54 -10.53 -18.21 2.76
C PRO A 54 -9.31 -18.73 1.98
N ALA A 55 -9.55 -19.53 0.93
CA ALA A 55 -8.49 -20.05 0.08
C ALA A 55 -7.86 -18.93 -0.76
N ARG A 56 -8.67 -18.01 -1.30
CA ARG A 56 -8.18 -16.84 -2.04
C ARG A 56 -7.46 -15.84 -1.13
N GLU A 57 -7.94 -15.65 0.09
CA GLU A 57 -7.35 -14.79 1.12
C GLU A 57 -5.97 -15.32 1.52
N LYS A 58 -5.86 -16.61 1.84
CA LYS A 58 -4.57 -17.26 2.15
C LYS A 58 -3.54 -17.07 1.01
N ARG A 59 -3.93 -17.33 -0.24
CA ARG A 59 -3.06 -17.08 -1.41
C ARG A 59 -2.68 -15.61 -1.58
N GLN A 60 -3.55 -14.68 -1.19
CA GLN A 60 -3.24 -13.25 -1.25
C GLN A 60 -2.13 -12.90 -0.26
N VAL A 61 -2.24 -13.38 0.99
CA VAL A 61 -1.26 -13.15 2.05
C VAL A 61 0.09 -13.75 1.66
N GLU A 62 0.12 -15.02 1.24
CA GLU A 62 1.35 -15.68 0.78
C GLU A 62 2.04 -14.89 -0.34
N ARG A 63 1.26 -14.39 -1.31
CA ARG A 63 1.79 -13.58 -2.41
C ARG A 63 2.32 -12.22 -1.93
N LEU A 64 1.64 -11.54 -1.01
CA LEU A 64 2.08 -10.24 -0.48
C LEU A 64 3.38 -10.39 0.32
N ARG A 65 3.49 -11.44 1.13
CA ARG A 65 4.74 -11.78 1.84
C ARG A 65 5.89 -12.04 0.87
N GLY A 66 5.66 -12.78 -0.23
CA GLY A 66 6.67 -12.98 -1.27
C GLY A 66 7.15 -11.67 -1.90
N LEU A 67 6.21 -10.80 -2.28
CA LEU A 67 6.54 -9.48 -2.83
C LEU A 67 7.33 -8.60 -1.86
N ALA A 68 7.04 -8.68 -0.56
CA ALA A 68 7.79 -7.96 0.45
C ALA A 68 9.24 -8.43 0.55
N VAL A 69 9.47 -9.75 0.55
CA VAL A 69 10.81 -10.33 0.52
C VAL A 69 11.58 -9.84 -0.70
N ASP A 70 10.98 -9.90 -1.89
CA ASP A 70 11.61 -9.45 -3.14
C ASP A 70 11.95 -7.94 -3.11
N ALA A 71 11.12 -7.14 -2.43
CA ALA A 71 11.31 -5.71 -2.25
C ALA A 71 12.23 -5.34 -1.07
N HIS A 72 12.83 -6.33 -0.38
CA HIS A 72 13.64 -6.12 0.83
C HIS A 72 12.86 -5.40 1.96
N LEU A 73 11.55 -5.61 2.02
CA LEU A 73 10.65 -5.13 3.05
C LEU A 73 10.35 -6.28 4.03
N ASP A 74 10.15 -5.95 5.30
CA ASP A 74 9.70 -6.92 6.30
C ASP A 74 8.38 -7.58 5.83
N PRO A 75 8.33 -8.91 5.63
CA PRO A 75 7.12 -9.60 5.19
C PRO A 75 5.93 -9.40 6.12
N ASP A 76 6.18 -9.20 7.41
CA ASP A 76 5.12 -8.97 8.39
C ASP A 76 4.49 -7.56 8.24
N PHE A 77 5.15 -6.65 7.54
CA PHE A 77 4.58 -5.35 7.15
C PHE A 77 3.58 -5.46 6.00
N ALA A 78 3.74 -6.45 5.11
CA ALA A 78 2.85 -6.63 3.95
C ALA A 78 1.55 -7.42 4.26
N GLU A 79 1.42 -7.94 5.49
CA GLU A 79 0.25 -8.69 5.96
C GLU A 79 -0.76 -7.81 6.74
N LYS A 80 -0.35 -6.61 7.19
CA LYS A 80 -1.19 -5.69 7.96
C LYS A 80 -2.02 -4.75 7.08
#